data_AF-A0A511FKB9-F1
#
_entry.id   AF-A0A511FKB9-F1
#
_cell.length_a   1.000
_cell.length_b   1.000
_cell.length_c   1.000
_cell.angle_alpha   90.00
_cell.angle_beta   90.00
_cell.angle_gamma   90.00
#
_symmetry.space_group_name_H-M   'P 1'
#
loop_
_entity.id
_entity.type
_entity.pdbx_description
1 polymer ?
#
loop_
_entity_poly.entity_id
_entity_poly.type
_entity_poly.pdbx_seq_one_letter_code
_entity_poly.pdbx_strand_id
1 'polypeptide(L)'
;MAIITVVGASGGQVQVTVDGSQNSTFVKQAEALSSKLSSVVDTLDARHLTPGTNNGQAGSNQAGYGVITSAGSYNVAGNTEWLSIGSDSAAQPGSALAGWVNVDITKDTAQNVTVLGGTEAGISFRAGSQSGTFFAGSGDNRFQGSNLNTAGNWNILTGDGNDVIDTGAGSNTVAAGAGDNTITLGTGVNYVHSDGQDTITATAGTQNITLNGASSVVQVGANSLVVDNSADGEQITVGGGSTVIGGSNGNDPTVQHTSINLAGSTGTVIGGQLNTISAAYGDFEVSNTNAANVDVSGSLTFIRGTGVTTITAGQTTIFGANGLDAVVNSTAGTSLFVANEGNETLDGASSAFGIHAFGTTTGTGNQLFIGGSASDTLVGGVGNATLQGGSGAANVFGFRDGIAGADYTISDFGSAAGNSVLLVNYGYTDADLQKVLDSASHKDGNTTVTLSDQSQITFVGVDSLNTSQFNIANNVK
;
A
#
# COMPACT_ATOMS: atom_id res chain seq x y z
N MET A 1 -13.73 -3.44 29.38
CA MET A 1 -14.96 -4.18 29.01
C MET A 1 -16.16 -3.40 29.48
N ALA A 2 -17.04 -3.03 28.55
CA ALA A 2 -18.35 -2.45 28.83
C ALA A 2 -19.40 -3.57 28.78
N ILE A 3 -20.49 -3.41 29.53
CA ILE A 3 -21.65 -4.30 29.45
C ILE A 3 -22.82 -3.47 28.97
N ILE A 4 -23.38 -3.85 27.83
CA ILE A 4 -24.53 -3.19 27.22
C ILE A 4 -25.76 -4.01 27.55
N THR A 5 -26.79 -3.32 28.04
CA THR A 5 -28.09 -3.94 28.29
C THR A 5 -28.93 -3.87 27.02
N VAL A 6 -29.39 -5.03 26.57
CA VAL A 6 -30.24 -5.20 25.39
C VAL A 6 -31.59 -5.71 25.86
N VAL A 7 -32.68 -5.17 25.27
CA VAL A 7 -34.03 -5.67 25.55
C VAL A 7 -34.12 -7.15 25.18
N GLY A 8 -34.62 -8.00 26.08
CA GLY A 8 -34.82 -9.44 25.86
C GLY A 8 -36.29 -9.79 25.62
N ALA A 9 -36.59 -11.09 25.61
CA ALA A 9 -37.95 -11.58 25.41
C ALA A 9 -38.81 -11.36 26.67
N SER A 10 -40.11 -11.10 26.47
CA SER A 10 -41.09 -10.92 27.57
C SER A 10 -40.71 -9.85 28.61
N GLY A 11 -39.99 -8.80 28.20
CA GLY A 11 -39.52 -7.73 29.09
C GLY A 11 -38.24 -8.06 29.89
N GLY A 12 -37.60 -9.21 29.63
CA GLY A 12 -36.29 -9.54 30.16
C GLY A 12 -35.18 -8.63 29.60
N GLN A 13 -33.96 -8.80 30.10
CA GLN A 13 -32.79 -8.02 29.69
C GLN A 13 -31.58 -8.94 29.50
N VAL A 14 -30.91 -8.78 28.36
CA VAL A 14 -29.69 -9.49 27.99
C VAL A 14 -28.51 -8.56 28.21
N GLN A 15 -27.46 -9.05 28.86
CA GLN A 15 -26.20 -8.33 29.06
C GLN A 15 -25.18 -8.81 28.03
N VAL A 16 -24.86 -7.94 27.09
CA VAL A 16 -23.87 -8.18 26.03
C VAL A 16 -22.55 -7.58 26.47
N THR A 17 -21.52 -8.41 26.53
CA THR A 17 -20.17 -7.95 26.87
C THR A 17 -19.51 -7.39 25.62
N VAL A 18 -18.86 -6.23 25.78
CA VAL A 18 -18.13 -5.55 24.73
C VAL A 18 -16.73 -5.24 25.25
N ASP A 19 -15.71 -5.93 24.75
CA ASP A 19 -14.31 -5.56 24.92
C ASP A 19 -13.85 -4.64 23.77
N GLY A 20 -12.57 -4.26 23.75
CA GLY A 20 -12.10 -3.10 22.99
C GLY A 20 -11.62 -2.02 23.95
N SER A 21 -10.44 -2.21 24.52
CA SER A 21 -9.89 -1.43 25.65
C SER A 21 -9.80 0.11 25.48
N GLN A 22 -10.17 0.74 24.35
CA GLN A 22 -10.21 2.21 24.18
C GLN A 22 -11.29 2.79 23.22
N ASN A 23 -12.29 2.03 22.73
CA ASN A 23 -13.08 2.51 21.58
C ASN A 23 -14.52 2.97 21.90
N SER A 24 -14.75 4.29 22.02
CA SER A 24 -16.11 4.85 22.12
C SER A 24 -16.98 4.50 20.91
N THR A 25 -16.40 4.18 19.76
CA THR A 25 -17.14 3.92 18.52
C THR A 25 -17.76 2.53 18.50
N PHE A 26 -17.03 1.48 18.90
CA PHE A 26 -17.54 0.11 18.93
C PHE A 26 -18.68 -0.04 19.94
N VAL A 27 -18.52 0.55 21.14
CA VAL A 27 -19.60 0.64 22.14
C VAL A 27 -20.80 1.43 21.61
N LYS A 28 -20.59 2.58 20.97
CA LYS A 28 -21.69 3.36 20.34
C LYS A 28 -22.43 2.57 19.26
N GLN A 29 -21.72 1.73 18.48
CA GLN A 29 -22.36 0.88 17.47
C GLN A 29 -23.25 -0.18 18.12
N ALA A 30 -22.79 -0.84 19.18
CA ALA A 30 -23.62 -1.77 19.95
C ALA A 30 -24.81 -1.07 20.64
N GLU A 31 -24.61 0.11 21.22
CA GLU A 31 -25.69 0.92 21.79
C GLU A 31 -26.72 1.34 20.74
N ALA A 32 -26.28 1.69 19.53
CA ALA A 32 -27.14 2.02 18.41
C ALA A 32 -27.96 0.80 17.94
N LEU A 33 -27.34 -0.38 17.86
CA LEU A 33 -28.04 -1.64 17.55
C LEU A 33 -29.06 -1.99 18.65
N SER A 34 -28.69 -1.87 19.92
CA SER A 34 -29.59 -2.08 21.06
C SER A 34 -30.77 -1.12 21.04
N SER A 35 -30.52 0.17 20.75
CA SER A 35 -31.56 1.20 20.61
C SER A 35 -32.50 0.91 19.45
N LYS A 36 -31.96 0.48 18.30
CA LYS A 36 -32.73 0.08 17.13
C LYS A 36 -33.64 -1.11 17.45
N LEU A 37 -33.10 -2.17 18.07
CA LEU A 37 -33.89 -3.31 18.52
C LEU A 37 -35.01 -2.88 19.49
N SER A 38 -34.69 -2.05 20.48
CA SER A 38 -35.66 -1.53 21.45
C SER A 38 -36.81 -0.76 20.79
N SER A 39 -36.56 -0.07 19.67
CA SER A 39 -37.60 0.67 18.95
C SER A 39 -38.57 -0.22 18.16
N VAL A 40 -38.21 -1.47 17.89
CA VAL A 40 -39.01 -2.40 17.07
C VAL A 40 -39.45 -3.66 17.83
N VAL A 41 -38.96 -3.91 19.04
CA VAL A 41 -39.17 -5.17 19.77
C VAL A 41 -40.64 -5.55 19.95
N ASP A 42 -41.54 -4.59 20.15
CA ASP A 42 -42.99 -4.83 20.30
C ASP A 42 -43.67 -5.32 19.01
N THR A 43 -42.98 -5.20 17.87
CA THR A 43 -43.44 -5.71 16.57
C THR A 43 -42.93 -7.11 16.25
N LEU A 44 -41.98 -7.62 17.06
CA LEU A 44 -41.29 -8.89 16.85
C LEU A 44 -41.89 -10.03 17.68
N ASP A 45 -41.80 -11.24 17.16
CA ASP A 45 -42.06 -12.48 17.90
C ASP A 45 -40.80 -12.85 18.70
N ALA A 46 -40.70 -12.31 19.92
CA ALA A 46 -39.55 -12.45 20.81
C ALA A 46 -39.58 -13.76 21.62
N ARG A 47 -38.49 -14.55 21.56
CA ARG A 47 -38.41 -15.89 22.18
C ARG A 47 -37.06 -16.17 22.80
N HIS A 48 -37.08 -16.83 23.96
CA HIS A 48 -35.89 -17.51 24.46
C HIS A 48 -35.64 -18.78 23.65
N LEU A 49 -34.43 -18.88 23.10
CA LEU A 49 -34.01 -20.06 22.36
C LEU A 49 -33.38 -21.06 23.33
N THR A 50 -33.49 -22.35 22.99
CA THR A 50 -32.85 -23.44 23.75
C THR A 50 -31.83 -24.16 22.88
N PRO A 51 -30.74 -24.71 23.45
CA PRO A 51 -29.79 -25.51 22.69
C PRO A 51 -30.50 -26.62 21.90
N GLY A 52 -30.16 -26.75 20.61
CA GLY A 52 -30.81 -27.64 19.67
C GLY A 52 -31.54 -26.87 18.56
N THR A 53 -32.67 -27.42 18.10
CA THR A 53 -33.45 -26.87 16.98
C THR A 53 -34.49 -25.88 17.46
N ASN A 54 -34.48 -24.69 16.89
CA ASN A 54 -35.42 -23.60 17.17
C ASN A 54 -36.12 -23.22 15.86
N ASN A 55 -37.37 -23.65 15.71
CA ASN A 55 -38.21 -23.29 14.56
C ASN A 55 -39.06 -22.07 14.94
N GLY A 56 -39.12 -21.07 14.05
CA GLY A 56 -40.04 -19.94 14.16
C GLY A 56 -41.51 -20.39 14.24
N GLN A 57 -42.43 -19.48 14.62
CA GLN A 57 -43.86 -19.84 14.61
C GLN A 57 -44.33 -20.17 13.20
N ALA A 58 -44.91 -21.35 13.02
CA ALA A 58 -45.73 -21.60 11.86
C ALA A 58 -46.95 -20.64 11.90
N GLY A 59 -47.07 -19.76 10.90
CA GLY A 59 -48.25 -18.90 10.70
C GLY A 59 -48.19 -17.49 11.32
N SER A 60 -47.09 -17.10 11.96
CA SER A 60 -46.85 -15.69 12.32
C SER A 60 -46.31 -14.94 11.10
N ASN A 61 -46.90 -13.79 10.78
CA ASN A 61 -46.34 -12.85 9.80
C ASN A 61 -45.32 -11.88 10.45
N GLN A 62 -45.08 -11.98 11.75
CA GLN A 62 -44.14 -11.12 12.45
C GLN A 62 -42.71 -11.62 12.24
N ALA A 63 -41.77 -10.68 12.18
CA ALA A 63 -40.35 -10.98 12.22
C ALA A 63 -39.98 -11.57 13.59
N GLY A 64 -39.13 -12.60 13.59
CA GLY A 64 -38.69 -13.30 14.79
C GLY A 64 -37.54 -12.58 15.49
N TYR A 65 -37.53 -12.65 16.82
CA TYR A 65 -36.42 -12.21 17.66
C TYR A 65 -36.01 -13.34 18.61
N GLY A 66 -34.79 -13.85 18.46
CA GLY A 66 -34.23 -14.89 19.32
C GLY A 66 -33.32 -14.35 20.42
N VAL A 67 -33.51 -14.85 21.64
CA VAL A 67 -32.71 -14.52 22.82
C VAL A 67 -31.98 -15.76 23.32
N ILE A 68 -30.65 -15.69 23.35
CA ILE A 68 -29.77 -16.76 23.82
C ILE A 68 -29.05 -16.29 25.08
N THR A 69 -29.31 -16.96 26.21
CA THR A 69 -28.72 -16.64 27.51
C THR A 69 -27.93 -17.79 28.14
N SER A 70 -27.64 -18.84 27.36
CA SER A 70 -26.84 -19.99 27.79
C SER A 70 -25.93 -20.48 26.67
N ALA A 71 -24.74 -20.96 27.04
CA ALA A 71 -23.82 -21.61 26.11
C ALA A 71 -24.45 -22.86 25.48
N GLY A 72 -24.07 -23.18 24.24
CA GLY A 72 -24.61 -24.32 23.52
C GLY A 72 -24.65 -24.10 22.01
N SER A 73 -25.35 -24.99 21.31
CA SER A 73 -25.52 -24.92 19.85
C SER A 73 -26.98 -24.73 19.48
N TYR A 74 -27.26 -23.82 18.56
CA TYR A 74 -28.59 -23.35 18.20
C TYR A 74 -28.75 -23.40 16.68
N ASN A 75 -29.65 -24.26 16.19
CA ASN A 75 -30.10 -24.22 14.81
C ASN A 75 -31.36 -23.36 14.75
N VAL A 76 -31.29 -22.23 14.05
CA VAL A 76 -32.38 -21.26 13.97
C VAL A 76 -32.99 -21.31 12.57
N ALA A 77 -34.32 -21.43 12.51
CA ALA A 77 -35.09 -21.46 11.28
C ALA A 77 -36.37 -20.61 11.43
N GLY A 78 -37.00 -20.27 10.32
CA GLY A 78 -38.21 -19.41 10.32
C GLY A 78 -37.92 -18.07 9.66
N ASN A 79 -38.25 -16.96 10.32
CA ASN A 79 -38.00 -15.61 9.82
C ASN A 79 -37.36 -14.75 10.92
N THR A 80 -36.20 -15.17 11.43
CA THR A 80 -35.56 -14.54 12.60
C THR A 80 -34.68 -13.37 12.17
N GLU A 81 -35.19 -12.14 12.30
CA GLU A 81 -34.44 -10.95 11.88
C GLU A 81 -33.47 -10.43 12.96
N TRP A 82 -33.64 -10.83 14.22
CA TRP A 82 -32.81 -10.39 15.34
C TRP A 82 -32.37 -11.54 16.24
N LEU A 83 -31.12 -11.46 16.71
CA LEU A 83 -30.56 -12.35 17.72
C LEU A 83 -29.79 -11.55 18.77
N SER A 84 -30.07 -11.80 20.04
CA SER A 84 -29.27 -11.29 21.16
C SER A 84 -28.62 -12.45 21.92
N ILE A 85 -27.32 -12.33 22.15
CA ILE A 85 -26.51 -13.40 22.78
C ILE A 85 -25.70 -12.79 23.92
N GLY A 86 -26.01 -13.16 25.16
CA GLY A 86 -25.35 -12.58 26.32
C GLY A 86 -25.83 -13.23 27.61
N SER A 87 -25.43 -12.71 28.76
CA SER A 87 -25.93 -13.25 30.02
C SER A 87 -27.35 -12.74 30.31
N ASP A 88 -28.12 -13.52 31.06
CA ASP A 88 -29.37 -13.03 31.62
C ASP A 88 -29.07 -12.10 32.80
N SER A 89 -29.40 -10.82 32.63
CA SER A 89 -29.16 -9.79 33.64
C SER A 89 -29.82 -10.06 35.00
N ALA A 90 -30.94 -10.80 35.02
CA ALA A 90 -31.62 -11.15 36.25
C ALA A 90 -30.91 -12.30 36.97
N ALA A 91 -30.33 -13.23 36.22
CA ALA A 91 -29.64 -14.40 36.76
C ALA A 91 -28.18 -14.10 37.14
N GLN A 92 -27.47 -13.29 36.35
CA GLN A 92 -26.04 -13.01 36.48
C GLN A 92 -25.74 -11.52 36.20
N PRO A 93 -26.19 -10.60 37.07
CA PRO A 93 -26.07 -9.16 36.83
C PRO A 93 -24.60 -8.72 36.77
N GLY A 94 -24.22 -8.13 35.63
CA GLY A 94 -22.90 -7.53 35.43
C GLY A 94 -21.82 -8.55 35.07
N SER A 95 -22.19 -9.78 34.74
CA SER A 95 -21.26 -10.84 34.34
C SER A 95 -21.44 -11.18 32.86
N ALA A 96 -20.36 -11.55 32.18
CA ALA A 96 -20.43 -12.07 30.83
C ALA A 96 -21.04 -13.49 30.79
N LEU A 97 -21.57 -13.90 29.63
CA LEU A 97 -21.96 -15.29 29.43
C LEU A 97 -20.70 -16.15 29.28
N ALA A 98 -20.54 -17.14 30.16
CA ALA A 98 -19.44 -18.09 30.08
C ALA A 98 -19.67 -19.13 28.96
N GLY A 99 -18.61 -19.45 28.22
CA GLY A 99 -18.60 -20.53 27.23
C GLY A 99 -19.09 -20.13 25.83
N TRP A 100 -18.94 -21.07 24.90
CA TRP A 100 -19.24 -20.86 23.48
C TRP A 100 -20.74 -20.90 23.16
N VAL A 101 -21.16 -20.01 22.27
CA VAL A 101 -22.47 -20.05 21.63
C VAL A 101 -22.29 -20.30 20.15
N ASN A 102 -22.82 -21.41 19.65
CA ASN A 102 -22.79 -21.78 18.24
C ASN A 102 -24.17 -21.55 17.63
N VAL A 103 -24.28 -20.78 16.56
CA VAL A 103 -25.54 -20.42 15.91
C VAL A 103 -25.44 -20.74 14.43
N ASP A 104 -26.37 -21.57 13.93
CA ASP A 104 -26.52 -21.87 12.51
C ASP A 104 -27.90 -21.33 12.06
N ILE A 105 -27.88 -20.35 11.16
CA ILE A 105 -29.09 -19.76 10.56
C ILE A 105 -29.28 -20.19 9.10
N THR A 106 -28.63 -21.26 8.64
CA THR A 106 -28.71 -21.69 7.22
C THR A 106 -30.12 -22.07 6.76
N LYS A 107 -31.03 -22.34 7.71
CA LYS A 107 -32.45 -22.65 7.46
C LYS A 107 -33.39 -21.47 7.78
N ASP A 108 -32.85 -20.34 8.18
CA ASP A 108 -33.64 -19.14 8.40
C ASP A 108 -34.00 -18.49 7.06
N THR A 109 -35.22 -17.98 6.94
CA THR A 109 -35.75 -17.41 5.68
C THR A 109 -35.80 -15.89 5.70
N ALA A 110 -35.39 -15.27 6.81
CA ALA A 110 -35.24 -13.83 6.90
C ALA A 110 -34.30 -13.32 5.80
N GLN A 111 -34.60 -12.16 5.23
CA GLN A 111 -33.70 -11.56 4.23
C GLN A 111 -32.51 -10.88 4.89
N ASN A 112 -32.73 -10.32 6.10
CA ASN A 112 -31.72 -9.63 6.88
C ASN A 112 -31.74 -10.12 8.33
N VAL A 113 -30.56 -10.44 8.87
CA VAL A 113 -30.42 -10.86 10.27
C VAL A 113 -29.42 -9.96 10.98
N THR A 114 -29.81 -9.41 12.13
CA THR A 114 -28.93 -8.65 13.01
C THR A 114 -28.63 -9.45 14.27
N VAL A 115 -27.36 -9.77 14.48
CA VAL A 115 -26.84 -10.40 15.68
C VAL A 115 -26.14 -9.34 16.52
N LEU A 116 -26.50 -9.26 17.79
CA LEU A 116 -25.81 -8.47 18.80
C LEU A 116 -25.47 -9.39 19.98
N GLY A 117 -24.21 -9.77 20.11
CA GLY A 117 -23.80 -10.71 21.13
C GLY A 117 -22.41 -10.47 21.70
N GLY A 118 -22.09 -11.14 22.80
CA GLY A 118 -20.76 -11.15 23.40
C GLY A 118 -20.69 -12.16 24.55
N THR A 119 -19.66 -13.00 24.55
CA THR A 119 -19.43 -14.04 25.57
C THR A 119 -17.96 -14.02 25.98
N GLU A 120 -17.60 -14.73 27.06
CA GLU A 120 -16.19 -14.84 27.47
C GLU A 120 -15.37 -15.70 26.50
N ALA A 121 -15.99 -16.69 25.87
CA ALA A 121 -15.29 -17.64 25.01
C ALA A 121 -15.38 -17.30 23.51
N GLY A 122 -16.45 -16.65 23.09
CA GLY A 122 -16.75 -16.34 21.69
C GLY A 122 -18.10 -16.87 21.18
N ILE A 123 -18.50 -16.33 20.03
CA ILE A 123 -19.69 -16.73 19.27
C ILE A 123 -19.24 -17.32 17.93
N SER A 124 -19.71 -18.53 17.62
CA SER A 124 -19.57 -19.15 16.30
C SER A 124 -20.87 -19.03 15.53
N PHE A 125 -20.88 -18.30 14.43
CA PHE A 125 -22.06 -17.97 13.65
C PHE A 125 -21.92 -18.44 12.21
N ARG A 126 -22.92 -19.15 11.70
CA ARG A 126 -22.97 -19.64 10.32
C ARG A 126 -24.20 -19.10 9.60
N ALA A 127 -23.94 -18.29 8.57
CA ALA A 127 -24.95 -17.67 7.73
C ALA A 127 -25.43 -18.59 6.60
N GLY A 128 -26.69 -18.41 6.19
CA GLY A 128 -27.27 -18.95 4.95
C GLY A 128 -27.20 -17.92 3.81
N SER A 129 -28.27 -17.81 3.03
CA SER A 129 -28.37 -16.84 1.93
C SER A 129 -28.77 -15.42 2.36
N GLN A 130 -28.84 -15.16 3.67
CA GLN A 130 -29.27 -13.87 4.19
C GLN A 130 -28.16 -12.82 4.04
N SER A 131 -28.57 -11.55 4.09
CA SER A 131 -27.67 -10.43 4.42
C SER A 131 -27.77 -10.13 5.91
N GLY A 132 -26.91 -9.28 6.46
CA GLY A 132 -27.06 -8.95 7.87
C GLY A 132 -25.95 -8.16 8.52
N THR A 133 -26.07 -8.04 9.84
CA THR A 133 -25.01 -7.55 10.72
C THR A 133 -24.69 -8.62 11.74
N PHE A 134 -23.40 -8.96 11.87
CA PHE A 134 -22.89 -9.78 12.95
C PHE A 134 -22.04 -8.89 13.84
N PHE A 135 -22.56 -8.54 15.02
CA PHE A 135 -21.82 -7.84 16.05
C PHE A 135 -21.51 -8.82 17.19
N ALA A 136 -20.24 -9.17 17.36
CA ALA A 136 -19.75 -10.00 18.45
C ALA A 136 -18.76 -9.21 19.30
N GLY A 137 -19.23 -8.75 20.45
CA GLY A 137 -18.57 -7.73 21.25
C GLY A 137 -17.36 -8.21 22.04
N SER A 138 -17.17 -9.52 22.26
CA SER A 138 -16.05 -10.05 23.05
C SER A 138 -15.76 -11.51 22.77
N GLY A 139 -14.58 -11.97 23.20
CA GLY A 139 -14.13 -13.36 23.07
C GLY A 139 -13.64 -13.70 21.66
N ASP A 140 -13.18 -14.94 21.45
CA ASP A 140 -12.67 -15.38 20.15
C ASP A 140 -13.83 -15.79 19.24
N ASN A 141 -14.26 -14.95 18.32
CA ASN A 141 -15.46 -15.19 17.52
C ASN A 141 -15.17 -15.91 16.22
N ARG A 142 -16.20 -16.57 15.69
CA ARG A 142 -16.15 -17.18 14.37
C ARG A 142 -17.35 -16.73 13.55
N PHE A 143 -17.10 -16.11 12.41
CA PHE A 143 -18.12 -15.86 11.41
C PHE A 143 -17.88 -16.74 10.19
N GLN A 144 -18.92 -17.42 9.72
CA GLN A 144 -18.90 -18.18 8.47
C GLN A 144 -20.06 -17.75 7.58
N GLY A 145 -19.72 -17.02 6.52
CA GLY A 145 -20.59 -16.65 5.42
C GLY A 145 -20.90 -17.83 4.49
N SER A 146 -21.80 -17.58 3.55
CA SER A 146 -22.24 -18.57 2.57
C SER A 146 -21.49 -18.40 1.25
N ASN A 147 -21.10 -19.51 0.61
CA ASN A 147 -20.53 -19.51 -0.74
C ASN A 147 -21.57 -19.75 -1.84
N LEU A 148 -22.86 -19.65 -1.51
CA LEU A 148 -23.94 -19.77 -2.48
C LEU A 148 -23.95 -18.57 -3.44
N ASN A 149 -24.45 -18.76 -4.65
CA ASN A 149 -24.69 -17.65 -5.60
C ASN A 149 -25.77 -16.67 -5.11
N THR A 150 -26.57 -17.08 -4.12
CA THR A 150 -27.57 -16.26 -3.44
C THR A 150 -27.09 -15.74 -2.09
N ALA A 151 -25.81 -15.87 -1.76
CA ALA A 151 -25.27 -15.31 -0.53
C ALA A 151 -25.52 -13.79 -0.47
N GLY A 152 -25.94 -13.33 0.69
CA GLY A 152 -26.16 -11.91 0.95
C GLY A 152 -24.89 -11.21 1.42
N ASN A 153 -25.05 -9.92 1.72
CA ASN A 153 -23.97 -9.05 2.17
C ASN A 153 -23.98 -8.94 3.70
N TRP A 154 -22.81 -9.04 4.33
CA TRP A 154 -22.67 -8.96 5.78
C TRP A 154 -21.80 -7.79 6.22
N ASN A 155 -22.24 -7.13 7.29
CA ASN A 155 -21.43 -6.24 8.10
C ASN A 155 -20.98 -7.02 9.35
N ILE A 156 -19.69 -7.31 9.46
CA ILE A 156 -19.11 -8.21 10.45
C ILE A 156 -18.22 -7.35 11.35
N LEU A 157 -18.58 -7.25 12.62
CA LEU A 157 -17.83 -6.51 13.61
C LEU A 157 -17.55 -7.41 14.81
N THR A 158 -16.27 -7.57 15.13
CA THR A 158 -15.81 -8.31 16.30
C THR A 158 -15.04 -7.40 17.24
N GLY A 159 -15.01 -7.77 18.52
CA GLY A 159 -14.31 -7.05 19.59
C GLY A 159 -12.82 -7.34 19.61
N ASP A 160 -12.21 -7.26 20.79
CA ASP A 160 -10.88 -7.82 21.02
C ASP A 160 -10.98 -9.36 21.00
N GLY A 161 -9.95 -10.04 20.49
CA GLY A 161 -9.89 -11.50 20.46
C GLY A 161 -9.16 -12.02 19.24
N ASN A 162 -8.95 -13.33 19.16
CA ASN A 162 -8.40 -13.95 17.96
C ASN A 162 -9.55 -14.54 17.13
N ASP A 163 -10.19 -13.69 16.34
CA ASP A 163 -11.36 -14.06 15.56
C ASP A 163 -11.01 -14.81 14.27
N VAL A 164 -11.94 -15.67 13.84
CA VAL A 164 -11.86 -16.35 12.53
C VAL A 164 -13.06 -16.00 11.67
N ILE A 165 -12.83 -15.23 10.62
CA ILE A 165 -13.86 -14.67 9.76
C ILE A 165 -13.71 -15.26 8.36
N ASP A 166 -14.69 -16.03 7.90
CA ASP A 166 -14.88 -16.40 6.50
C ASP A 166 -16.10 -15.64 5.99
N THR A 167 -15.90 -14.67 5.11
CA THR A 167 -16.98 -13.82 4.61
C THR A 167 -17.93 -14.53 3.63
N GLY A 168 -17.49 -15.63 3.02
CA GLY A 168 -18.21 -16.24 1.90
C GLY A 168 -18.33 -15.32 0.67
N ALA A 169 -19.31 -15.60 -0.18
CA ALA A 169 -19.66 -14.74 -1.31
C ALA A 169 -20.45 -13.49 -0.85
N GLY A 170 -20.69 -12.56 -1.77
CA GLY A 170 -21.37 -11.30 -1.49
C GLY A 170 -20.39 -10.15 -1.28
N SER A 171 -20.90 -8.94 -1.06
CA SER A 171 -20.08 -7.76 -0.78
C SER A 171 -20.09 -7.47 0.72
N ASN A 172 -19.02 -7.83 1.41
CA ASN A 172 -18.98 -7.84 2.87
C ASN A 172 -18.12 -6.70 3.42
N THR A 173 -18.44 -6.25 4.64
CA THR A 173 -17.62 -5.32 5.41
C THR A 173 -17.17 -6.01 6.68
N VAL A 174 -15.89 -5.96 6.99
CA VAL A 174 -15.26 -6.59 8.15
C VAL A 174 -14.52 -5.53 8.97
N ALA A 175 -14.77 -5.52 10.27
CA ALA A 175 -13.96 -4.83 11.28
C ALA A 175 -13.64 -5.85 12.37
N ALA A 176 -12.42 -6.39 12.36
CA ALA A 176 -12.05 -7.54 13.20
C ALA A 176 -11.49 -7.16 14.57
N GLY A 177 -11.54 -5.87 14.94
CA GLY A 177 -10.99 -5.39 16.20
C GLY A 177 -9.49 -5.64 16.35
N ALA A 178 -9.03 -5.72 17.60
CA ALA A 178 -7.64 -6.03 17.94
C ALA A 178 -7.46 -7.52 18.22
N GLY A 179 -6.20 -7.98 18.26
CA GLY A 179 -5.85 -9.39 18.40
C GLY A 179 -5.16 -9.92 17.14
N ASP A 180 -5.03 -11.23 17.02
CA ASP A 180 -4.44 -11.91 15.86
C ASP A 180 -5.57 -12.63 15.08
N ASN A 181 -6.25 -11.90 14.20
CA ASN A 181 -7.42 -12.42 13.49
C ASN A 181 -7.05 -13.17 12.20
N THR A 182 -7.85 -14.16 11.85
CA THR A 182 -7.76 -14.86 10.54
C THR A 182 -8.98 -14.52 9.68
N ILE A 183 -8.76 -13.79 8.60
CA ILE A 183 -9.81 -13.28 7.71
C ILE A 183 -9.66 -13.90 6.32
N THR A 184 -10.67 -14.67 5.90
CA THR A 184 -10.81 -15.20 4.53
C THR A 184 -11.91 -14.43 3.80
N LEU A 185 -11.50 -13.74 2.73
CA LEU A 185 -12.41 -12.99 1.87
C LEU A 185 -12.81 -13.83 0.66
N GLY A 186 -14.11 -13.95 0.41
CA GLY A 186 -14.63 -14.63 -0.76
C GLY A 186 -14.82 -13.71 -1.97
N THR A 187 -15.73 -14.11 -2.85
CA THR A 187 -16.06 -13.35 -4.07
C THR A 187 -16.82 -12.06 -3.74
N GLY A 188 -17.08 -11.22 -4.74
CA GLY A 188 -17.74 -9.92 -4.56
C GLY A 188 -16.77 -8.79 -4.26
N VAL A 189 -17.27 -7.70 -3.66
CA VAL A 189 -16.46 -6.54 -3.27
C VAL A 189 -16.44 -6.47 -1.75
N ASN A 190 -15.29 -6.70 -1.13
CA ASN A 190 -15.18 -6.66 0.33
C ASN A 190 -14.37 -5.45 0.81
N TYR A 191 -14.71 -5.02 2.03
CA TYR A 191 -14.05 -3.95 2.76
C TYR A 191 -13.57 -4.48 4.10
N VAL A 192 -12.30 -4.28 4.43
CA VAL A 192 -11.71 -4.74 5.69
C VAL A 192 -11.02 -3.59 6.40
N HIS A 193 -11.32 -3.43 7.68
CA HIS A 193 -10.57 -2.61 8.61
C HIS A 193 -9.95 -3.56 9.64
N SER A 194 -8.63 -3.58 9.70
CA SER A 194 -7.84 -4.47 10.55
C SER A 194 -7.02 -3.62 11.52
N ASP A 195 -7.25 -3.79 12.82
CA ASP A 195 -6.56 -3.04 13.88
C ASP A 195 -5.53 -3.91 14.63
N GLY A 196 -5.49 -5.23 14.35
CA GLY A 196 -4.61 -6.23 14.96
C GLY A 196 -3.45 -6.68 14.07
N GLN A 197 -2.75 -7.75 14.50
CA GLN A 197 -1.75 -8.43 13.68
C GLN A 197 -2.44 -9.57 12.92
N ASP A 198 -3.09 -9.25 11.82
CA ASP A 198 -4.05 -10.15 11.21
C ASP A 198 -3.47 -10.93 10.04
N THR A 199 -4.08 -12.08 9.73
CA THR A 199 -3.85 -12.80 8.48
C THR A 199 -5.07 -12.64 7.59
N ILE A 200 -4.90 -11.99 6.43
CA ILE A 200 -5.98 -11.68 5.49
C ILE A 200 -5.70 -12.36 4.16
N THR A 201 -6.60 -13.22 3.71
CA THR A 201 -6.44 -13.97 2.46
C THR A 201 -7.65 -13.83 1.53
N ALA A 202 -7.39 -13.70 0.22
CA ALA A 202 -8.43 -13.69 -0.80
C ALA A 202 -7.90 -14.24 -2.13
N THR A 203 -8.66 -15.10 -2.79
CA THR A 203 -8.27 -15.66 -4.12
C THR A 203 -9.11 -15.14 -5.28
N ALA A 204 -10.23 -14.48 -4.99
CA ALA A 204 -11.16 -13.94 -5.97
C ALA A 204 -11.83 -12.67 -5.42
N GLY A 205 -12.61 -11.99 -6.25
CA GLY A 205 -13.28 -10.73 -5.87
C GLY A 205 -12.33 -9.53 -5.84
N THR A 206 -12.89 -8.37 -5.53
CA THR A 206 -12.16 -7.11 -5.34
C THR A 206 -12.10 -6.80 -3.86
N GLN A 207 -10.89 -6.59 -3.34
CA GLN A 207 -10.67 -6.38 -1.91
C GLN A 207 -10.23 -4.95 -1.66
N ASN A 208 -10.83 -4.29 -0.67
CA ASN A 208 -10.43 -2.98 -0.18
C ASN A 208 -10.04 -3.14 1.29
N ILE A 209 -8.74 -3.17 1.57
CA ILE A 209 -8.21 -3.49 2.89
C ILE A 209 -7.52 -2.26 3.45
N THR A 210 -7.84 -1.90 4.69
CA THR A 210 -7.12 -0.90 5.47
C THR A 210 -6.50 -1.58 6.68
N LEU A 211 -5.18 -1.47 6.81
CA LEU A 211 -4.38 -1.99 7.90
C LEU A 211 -4.02 -0.82 8.84
N ASN A 212 -4.47 -0.88 10.08
CA ASN A 212 -4.12 0.07 11.13
C ASN A 212 -3.25 -0.60 12.21
N GLY A 213 -3.38 -1.92 12.40
CA GLY A 213 -2.46 -2.74 13.17
C GLY A 213 -1.18 -3.00 12.39
N ALA A 214 -0.10 -3.34 13.11
CA ALA A 214 1.22 -3.66 12.55
C ALA A 214 1.33 -5.14 12.20
N SER A 215 2.33 -5.52 11.39
CA SER A 215 2.77 -6.92 11.21
C SER A 215 1.70 -7.91 10.72
N SER A 216 0.70 -7.44 9.98
CA SER A 216 -0.28 -8.31 9.33
C SER A 216 0.32 -9.00 8.09
N VAL A 217 -0.27 -10.14 7.75
CA VAL A 217 0.04 -10.88 6.52
C VAL A 217 -1.17 -10.80 5.59
N VAL A 218 -1.00 -10.14 4.45
CA VAL A 218 -2.05 -9.96 3.44
C VAL A 218 -1.68 -10.70 2.16
N GLN A 219 -2.52 -11.60 1.70
CA GLN A 219 -2.37 -12.32 0.44
C GLN A 219 -3.68 -12.25 -0.35
N VAL A 220 -3.76 -11.33 -1.32
CA VAL A 220 -4.99 -11.08 -2.08
C VAL A 220 -4.79 -11.16 -3.59
N GLY A 221 -5.89 -11.44 -4.28
CA GLY A 221 -5.93 -11.54 -5.74
C GLY A 221 -5.81 -10.18 -6.46
N ALA A 222 -6.03 -10.24 -7.77
CA ALA A 222 -5.98 -9.09 -8.67
C ALA A 222 -7.03 -8.01 -8.34
N ASN A 223 -6.79 -6.79 -8.82
CA ASN A 223 -7.68 -5.63 -8.66
C ASN A 223 -8.03 -5.33 -7.19
N SER A 224 -7.05 -5.47 -6.30
CA SER A 224 -7.20 -5.16 -4.88
C SER A 224 -6.61 -3.78 -4.55
N LEU A 225 -7.17 -3.14 -3.53
CA LEU A 225 -6.60 -1.96 -2.89
C LEU A 225 -6.20 -2.36 -1.46
N VAL A 226 -4.93 -2.14 -1.11
CA VAL A 226 -4.44 -2.26 0.25
C VAL A 226 -3.91 -0.91 0.69
N VAL A 227 -4.41 -0.39 1.80
CA VAL A 227 -3.98 0.85 2.44
C VAL A 227 -3.32 0.48 3.75
N ASP A 228 -2.01 0.68 3.82
CA ASP A 228 -1.22 0.52 5.03
C ASP A 228 -1.15 1.89 5.75
N ASN A 229 -1.88 2.00 6.86
CA ASN A 229 -1.78 3.13 7.79
C ASN A 229 -0.91 2.79 9.00
N SER A 230 -0.36 1.58 9.04
CA SER A 230 0.39 1.10 10.19
C SER A 230 1.79 1.69 10.18
N ALA A 231 2.44 1.57 11.34
CA ALA A 231 3.78 2.07 11.49
C ALA A 231 4.78 1.10 10.88
N ASP A 232 4.67 -0.23 10.98
CA ASP A 232 5.72 -1.13 10.47
C ASP A 232 5.24 -2.59 10.30
N GLY A 233 5.92 -3.33 9.43
CA GLY A 233 5.98 -4.80 9.47
C GLY A 233 5.01 -5.55 8.57
N GLU A 234 4.19 -4.86 7.79
CA GLU A 234 3.19 -5.53 6.95
C GLU A 234 3.85 -6.42 5.89
N GLN A 235 3.29 -7.61 5.67
CA GLN A 235 3.67 -8.51 4.59
C GLN A 235 2.53 -8.55 3.57
N ILE A 236 2.60 -7.69 2.56
CA ILE A 236 1.52 -7.45 1.60
C ILE A 236 1.85 -8.12 0.27
N THR A 237 1.06 -9.10 -0.15
CA THR A 237 1.10 -9.68 -1.49
C THR A 237 -0.22 -9.45 -2.20
N VAL A 238 -0.15 -8.82 -3.38
CA VAL A 238 -1.32 -8.50 -4.21
C VAL A 238 -1.18 -9.05 -5.63
N GLY A 239 -2.30 -9.41 -6.25
CA GLY A 239 -2.33 -9.82 -7.66
C GLY A 239 -2.26 -8.64 -8.63
N GLY A 240 -2.39 -8.92 -9.93
CA GLY A 240 -2.28 -7.91 -10.99
C GLY A 240 -3.32 -6.79 -10.94
N GLY A 241 -2.97 -5.59 -11.42
CA GLY A 241 -3.85 -4.43 -11.44
C GLY A 241 -4.21 -3.87 -10.05
N SER A 242 -3.49 -4.31 -9.01
CA SER A 242 -3.72 -3.86 -7.64
C SER A 242 -2.97 -2.58 -7.33
N THR A 243 -3.45 -1.85 -6.33
CA THR A 243 -2.78 -0.67 -5.76
C THR A 243 -2.47 -0.92 -4.29
N VAL A 244 -1.25 -0.61 -3.89
CA VAL A 244 -0.86 -0.58 -2.47
C VAL A 244 -0.47 0.86 -2.11
N ILE A 245 -1.12 1.41 -1.09
CA ILE A 245 -0.70 2.67 -0.46
C ILE A 245 0.14 2.29 0.76
N GLY A 246 1.44 2.59 0.72
CA GLY A 246 2.39 2.19 1.75
C GLY A 246 2.36 3.07 3.01
N GLY A 247 2.55 2.44 4.17
CA GLY A 247 2.59 3.09 5.47
C GLY A 247 3.89 3.84 5.75
N SER A 248 3.90 4.62 6.84
CA SER A 248 5.08 5.38 7.24
C SER A 248 5.90 4.56 8.24
N ASN A 249 6.81 3.74 7.71
CA ASN A 249 7.79 3.03 8.53
C ASN A 249 8.57 3.97 9.44
N GLY A 250 8.66 3.61 10.72
CA GLY A 250 9.58 4.28 11.63
C GLY A 250 11.01 4.17 11.09
N ASN A 251 11.88 5.13 11.39
CA ASN A 251 13.31 5.04 11.05
C ASN A 251 14.09 4.07 11.96
N ASP A 252 13.41 3.11 12.59
CA ASP A 252 14.04 2.17 13.52
C ASP A 252 14.58 0.95 12.76
N PRO A 253 15.91 0.81 12.62
CA PRO A 253 16.52 -0.30 11.91
C PRO A 253 16.36 -1.65 12.62
N THR A 254 15.80 -1.67 13.84
CA THR A 254 15.52 -2.90 14.60
C THR A 254 14.14 -3.49 14.33
N VAL A 255 13.27 -2.73 13.66
CA VAL A 255 11.92 -3.17 13.29
C VAL A 255 11.91 -3.65 11.84
N GLN A 256 11.15 -4.72 11.56
CA GLN A 256 10.92 -5.10 10.17
C GLN A 256 10.00 -4.09 9.52
N HIS A 257 10.46 -3.51 8.41
CA HIS A 257 9.66 -2.60 7.60
C HIS A 257 8.70 -3.36 6.68
N THR A 258 7.66 -2.66 6.21
CA THR A 258 6.67 -3.22 5.30
C THR A 258 7.31 -3.78 4.01
N SER A 259 6.91 -5.00 3.68
CA SER A 259 7.28 -5.72 2.46
C SER A 259 6.07 -5.84 1.54
N ILE A 260 6.22 -5.40 0.30
CA ILE A 260 5.19 -5.39 -0.73
C ILE A 260 5.66 -6.28 -1.89
N ASN A 261 4.90 -7.34 -2.16
CA ASN A 261 5.10 -8.24 -3.27
C ASN A 261 3.97 -8.09 -4.30
N LEU A 262 4.31 -7.60 -5.48
CA LEU A 262 3.40 -7.44 -6.60
C LEU A 262 3.43 -8.72 -7.44
N ALA A 263 2.57 -9.68 -7.09
CA ALA A 263 2.53 -11.01 -7.68
C ALA A 263 1.78 -11.07 -9.03
N GLY A 264 1.40 -9.94 -9.62
CA GLY A 264 0.76 -9.85 -10.92
C GLY A 264 1.70 -9.41 -12.03
N SER A 265 1.16 -9.09 -13.21
CA SER A 265 1.95 -8.51 -14.32
C SER A 265 1.93 -6.98 -14.36
N THR A 266 1.09 -6.36 -13.53
CA THR A 266 0.91 -4.90 -13.41
C THR A 266 0.49 -4.55 -11.99
N GLY A 267 0.73 -3.33 -11.57
CA GLY A 267 0.31 -2.82 -10.26
C GLY A 267 0.97 -1.49 -9.94
N THR A 268 0.51 -0.88 -8.86
CA THR A 268 0.99 0.43 -8.41
C THR A 268 1.29 0.41 -6.92
N VAL A 269 2.42 0.98 -6.53
CA VAL A 269 2.71 1.31 -5.12
C VAL A 269 2.80 2.83 -4.99
N ILE A 270 2.12 3.39 -3.99
CA ILE A 270 2.08 4.83 -3.72
C ILE A 270 2.50 5.05 -2.27
N GLY A 271 3.44 5.97 -2.05
CA GLY A 271 3.89 6.29 -0.71
C GLY A 271 4.68 5.16 -0.08
N GLY A 272 4.97 5.32 1.21
CA GLY A 272 5.75 4.36 1.96
C GLY A 272 7.15 4.84 2.27
N GLN A 273 7.55 4.74 3.52
CA GLN A 273 8.91 5.00 3.98
C GLN A 273 9.62 3.66 4.16
N LEU A 274 10.88 3.49 3.75
CA LEU A 274 11.67 2.25 3.98
C LEU A 274 11.03 0.94 3.48
N ASN A 275 10.02 1.01 2.60
CA ASN A 275 9.35 -0.18 2.08
C ASN A 275 10.29 -1.00 1.20
N THR A 276 10.21 -2.32 1.34
CA THR A 276 10.74 -3.25 0.34
C THR A 276 9.64 -3.57 -0.66
N ILE A 277 9.89 -3.31 -1.94
CA ILE A 277 8.91 -3.51 -3.01
C ILE A 277 9.52 -4.47 -4.02
N SER A 278 8.83 -5.60 -4.27
CA SER A 278 9.34 -6.65 -5.15
C SER A 278 8.31 -7.09 -6.19
N ALA A 279 8.78 -7.44 -7.38
CA ALA A 279 7.98 -8.09 -8.42
C ALA A 279 8.83 -9.00 -9.31
N ALA A 280 8.45 -10.27 -9.41
CA ALA A 280 9.21 -11.26 -10.17
C ALA A 280 9.00 -11.19 -11.71
N TYR A 281 7.96 -10.48 -12.16
CA TYR A 281 7.62 -10.34 -13.58
C TYR A 281 6.62 -9.19 -13.75
N GLY A 282 6.55 -8.62 -14.96
CA GLY A 282 5.60 -7.56 -15.28
C GLY A 282 6.17 -6.15 -15.13
N ASP A 283 5.34 -5.16 -15.48
CA ASP A 283 5.71 -3.76 -15.51
C ASP A 283 4.91 -2.98 -14.45
N PHE A 284 5.60 -2.13 -13.67
CA PHE A 284 5.00 -1.50 -12.48
C PHE A 284 5.26 -0.01 -12.39
N GLU A 285 4.40 0.64 -11.61
CA GLU A 285 4.58 2.02 -11.19
C GLU A 285 4.82 2.08 -9.67
N VAL A 286 5.86 2.79 -9.26
CA VAL A 286 6.12 3.12 -7.85
C VAL A 286 6.24 4.63 -7.73
N SER A 287 5.48 5.23 -6.83
CA SER A 287 5.48 6.69 -6.67
C SER A 287 5.51 7.16 -5.23
N ASN A 288 6.07 8.34 -5.01
CA ASN A 288 6.06 9.08 -3.74
C ASN A 288 6.61 8.29 -2.53
N THR A 289 7.47 7.31 -2.75
CA THR A 289 8.15 6.58 -1.67
C THR A 289 9.27 7.42 -1.04
N ASN A 290 9.69 7.07 0.17
CA ASN A 290 10.87 7.61 0.83
C ASN A 290 11.82 6.48 1.21
N ALA A 291 13.07 6.54 0.77
CA ALA A 291 14.12 5.58 1.08
C ALA A 291 13.73 4.11 0.82
N ALA A 292 13.04 3.84 -0.30
CA ALA A 292 12.54 2.50 -0.61
C ALA A 292 13.65 1.60 -1.20
N ASN A 293 13.45 0.29 -1.08
CA ASN A 293 14.21 -0.72 -1.81
C ASN A 293 13.29 -1.40 -2.83
N VAL A 294 13.53 -1.18 -4.12
CA VAL A 294 12.69 -1.63 -5.22
C VAL A 294 13.43 -2.67 -6.05
N ASP A 295 12.85 -3.86 -6.21
CA ASP A 295 13.38 -4.96 -7.04
C ASP A 295 12.28 -5.49 -7.98
N VAL A 296 12.30 -5.08 -9.24
CA VAL A 296 11.28 -5.41 -10.23
C VAL A 296 11.92 -6.03 -11.47
N SER A 297 11.68 -7.32 -11.73
CA SER A 297 12.33 -7.99 -12.86
C SER A 297 11.99 -7.41 -14.25
N GLY A 298 10.84 -6.77 -14.40
CA GLY A 298 10.42 -6.11 -15.65
C GLY A 298 10.69 -4.60 -15.66
N SER A 299 9.88 -3.84 -16.39
CA SER A 299 10.05 -2.38 -16.49
C SER A 299 9.46 -1.67 -15.27
N LEU A 300 10.13 -0.61 -14.83
CA LEU A 300 9.66 0.22 -13.73
C LEU A 300 9.47 1.68 -14.17
N THR A 301 8.30 2.24 -13.88
CA THR A 301 8.11 3.70 -13.83
C THR A 301 8.19 4.15 -12.39
N PHE A 302 9.16 5.00 -12.07
CA PHE A 302 9.37 5.52 -10.72
C PHE A 302 9.15 7.03 -10.68
N ILE A 303 8.26 7.50 -9.81
CA ILE A 303 7.81 8.91 -9.82
C ILE A 303 7.95 9.53 -8.44
N ARG A 304 8.70 10.63 -8.33
CA ARG A 304 8.73 11.52 -7.16
C ARG A 304 9.08 10.82 -5.83
N GLY A 305 9.89 9.77 -5.88
CA GLY A 305 10.48 9.23 -4.65
C GLY A 305 11.51 10.19 -4.05
N THR A 306 11.86 9.97 -2.78
CA THR A 306 12.82 10.79 -2.02
C THR A 306 13.73 9.93 -1.17
N GLY A 307 14.79 10.51 -0.61
CA GLY A 307 15.79 9.78 0.17
C GLY A 307 16.61 8.81 -0.67
N VAL A 308 17.46 8.03 0.01
CA VAL A 308 18.30 7.01 -0.64
C VAL A 308 17.42 5.83 -1.05
N THR A 309 17.09 5.76 -2.33
CA THR A 309 16.23 4.71 -2.90
C THR A 309 17.05 3.79 -3.78
N THR A 310 17.08 2.51 -3.44
CA THR A 310 17.71 1.48 -4.28
C THR A 310 16.68 0.96 -5.28
N ILE A 311 17.06 0.90 -6.55
CA ILE A 311 16.19 0.46 -7.65
C ILE A 311 16.95 -0.56 -8.49
N THR A 312 16.56 -1.83 -8.40
CA THR A 312 16.93 -2.86 -9.36
C THR A 312 15.72 -3.11 -10.24
N ALA A 313 15.85 -2.91 -11.55
CA ALA A 313 14.78 -3.25 -12.48
C ALA A 313 15.31 -3.77 -13.80
N GLY A 314 14.45 -4.27 -14.70
CA GLY A 314 14.79 -4.48 -16.11
C GLY A 314 15.33 -3.18 -16.70
N GLN A 315 14.40 -2.29 -17.06
CA GLN A 315 14.67 -0.90 -17.40
C GLN A 315 13.85 0.02 -16.49
N THR A 316 14.33 1.23 -16.27
CA THR A 316 13.62 2.23 -15.46
C THR A 316 13.26 3.48 -16.27
N THR A 317 12.13 4.08 -15.97
CA THR A 317 11.82 5.47 -16.30
C THR A 317 11.57 6.21 -14.99
N ILE A 318 12.52 7.06 -14.61
CA ILE A 318 12.54 7.75 -13.32
C ILE A 318 12.24 9.23 -13.55
N PHE A 319 11.20 9.72 -12.87
CA PHE A 319 10.93 11.14 -12.71
C PHE A 319 11.30 11.54 -11.29
N GLY A 320 12.38 12.31 -11.14
CA GLY A 320 12.95 12.69 -9.85
C GLY A 320 12.06 13.64 -9.03
N ALA A 321 12.53 13.92 -7.81
CA ALA A 321 12.01 14.96 -6.93
C ALA A 321 13.13 15.41 -5.98
N ASN A 322 13.00 16.62 -5.44
CA ASN A 322 13.94 17.17 -4.47
C ASN A 322 14.28 16.19 -3.33
N GLY A 323 15.57 15.93 -3.16
CA GLY A 323 16.10 15.03 -2.13
C GLY A 323 16.08 13.55 -2.51
N LEU A 324 15.87 13.21 -3.78
CA LEU A 324 16.03 11.84 -4.28
C LEU A 324 17.51 11.51 -4.46
N ASP A 325 17.96 10.43 -3.82
CA ASP A 325 19.24 9.79 -4.12
C ASP A 325 18.95 8.39 -4.67
N ALA A 326 18.81 8.27 -5.98
CA ALA A 326 18.47 7.02 -6.66
C ALA A 326 19.72 6.19 -6.96
N VAL A 327 19.84 5.00 -6.37
CA VAL A 327 20.87 4.00 -6.69
C VAL A 327 20.28 2.97 -7.65
N VAL A 328 20.68 3.00 -8.91
CA VAL A 328 20.01 2.28 -10.00
C VAL A 328 20.88 1.15 -10.55
N ASN A 329 20.30 -0.04 -10.63
CA ASN A 329 20.86 -1.20 -11.30
C ASN A 329 19.86 -1.73 -12.34
N SER A 330 20.00 -1.27 -13.59
CA SER A 330 19.25 -1.84 -14.72
C SER A 330 19.78 -3.24 -15.06
N THR A 331 18.88 -4.18 -15.28
CA THR A 331 19.16 -5.59 -15.59
C THR A 331 18.78 -5.98 -17.02
N ALA A 332 18.08 -5.10 -17.75
CA ALA A 332 17.76 -5.25 -19.16
C ALA A 332 17.42 -3.90 -19.83
N GLY A 333 18.11 -3.54 -20.91
CA GLY A 333 17.77 -2.36 -21.70
C GLY A 333 18.16 -1.04 -21.05
N THR A 334 17.92 0.07 -21.76
CA THR A 334 18.37 1.41 -21.37
C THR A 334 17.38 2.06 -20.41
N SER A 335 17.89 2.66 -19.33
CA SER A 335 17.11 3.41 -18.35
C SER A 335 17.07 4.91 -18.67
N LEU A 336 15.98 5.57 -18.29
CA LEU A 336 15.78 7.02 -18.40
C LEU A 336 15.62 7.62 -17.01
N PHE A 337 16.39 8.67 -16.72
CA PHE A 337 16.22 9.51 -15.54
C PHE A 337 15.97 10.95 -15.96
N VAL A 338 14.91 11.54 -15.42
CA VAL A 338 14.54 12.94 -15.63
C VAL A 338 14.48 13.62 -14.27
N ALA A 339 15.44 14.49 -13.98
CA ALA A 339 15.46 15.28 -12.75
C ALA A 339 14.29 16.27 -12.71
N ASN A 340 13.95 16.74 -11.51
CA ASN A 340 12.94 17.76 -11.29
C ASN A 340 13.58 18.95 -10.57
N GLU A 341 12.78 19.83 -9.96
CA GLU A 341 13.32 20.87 -9.09
C GLU A 341 13.84 20.27 -7.78
N GLY A 342 15.05 20.68 -7.36
CA GLY A 342 15.69 20.24 -6.13
C GLY A 342 17.07 19.65 -6.33
N ASN A 343 17.66 19.15 -5.25
CA ASN A 343 18.90 18.39 -5.35
C ASN A 343 18.58 16.92 -5.60
N GLU A 344 19.13 16.33 -6.65
CA GLU A 344 18.92 14.93 -6.97
C GLU A 344 20.22 14.22 -7.35
N THR A 345 20.36 12.99 -6.88
CA THR A 345 21.44 12.07 -7.26
C THR A 345 20.86 10.91 -8.05
N LEU A 346 21.53 10.56 -9.15
CA LEU A 346 21.42 9.30 -9.83
C LEU A 346 22.79 8.62 -9.75
N ASP A 347 22.84 7.48 -9.07
CA ASP A 347 23.99 6.58 -9.04
C ASP A 347 23.69 5.31 -9.84
N GLY A 348 24.15 5.28 -11.09
CA GLY A 348 24.04 4.15 -11.99
C GLY A 348 25.27 3.25 -12.03
N ALA A 349 26.24 3.42 -11.13
CA ALA A 349 27.57 2.79 -11.23
C ALA A 349 27.54 1.25 -11.32
N SER A 350 26.48 0.63 -10.80
CA SER A 350 26.29 -0.83 -10.84
C SER A 350 25.62 -1.32 -12.13
N SER A 351 25.10 -0.44 -12.98
CA SER A 351 24.33 -0.85 -14.15
C SER A 351 25.23 -1.30 -15.30
N ALA A 352 24.89 -2.45 -15.88
CA ALA A 352 25.53 -2.99 -17.08
C ALA A 352 24.87 -2.49 -18.38
N PHE A 353 23.83 -1.68 -18.28
CA PHE A 353 23.07 -1.15 -19.41
C PHE A 353 23.07 0.37 -19.38
N GLY A 354 22.83 0.98 -20.55
CA GLY A 354 22.95 2.42 -20.71
C GLY A 354 21.91 3.18 -19.90
N ILE A 355 22.27 4.39 -19.51
CA ILE A 355 21.42 5.31 -18.77
C ILE A 355 21.41 6.65 -19.51
N HIS A 356 20.21 7.15 -19.76
CA HIS A 356 20.00 8.52 -20.21
C HIS A 356 19.50 9.36 -19.05
N ALA A 357 20.34 10.26 -18.54
CA ALA A 357 20.02 11.16 -17.43
C ALA A 357 19.90 12.60 -17.93
N PHE A 358 18.77 13.24 -17.65
CA PHE A 358 18.50 14.62 -18.03
C PHE A 358 18.19 15.46 -16.80
N GLY A 359 19.01 16.48 -16.57
CA GLY A 359 18.73 17.51 -15.57
C GLY A 359 17.54 18.38 -15.98
N THR A 360 16.86 18.96 -14.99
CA THR A 360 15.73 19.88 -15.19
C THR A 360 16.15 21.14 -15.96
N THR A 361 15.23 21.74 -16.71
CA THR A 361 15.43 23.02 -17.39
C THR A 361 14.78 24.20 -16.65
N THR A 362 14.15 23.96 -15.51
CA THR A 362 13.47 24.97 -14.69
C THR A 362 13.79 24.78 -13.21
N GLY A 363 13.59 25.85 -12.43
CA GLY A 363 13.78 25.83 -10.98
C GLY A 363 15.23 25.97 -10.56
N THR A 364 15.60 25.34 -9.45
CA THR A 364 16.93 25.39 -8.85
C THR A 364 17.31 24.04 -8.25
N GLY A 365 18.60 23.76 -8.15
CA GLY A 365 19.14 22.62 -7.42
C GLY A 365 20.39 22.08 -8.08
N ASN A 366 21.04 21.13 -7.42
CA ASN A 366 22.26 20.51 -7.90
C ASN A 366 22.02 19.05 -8.27
N GLN A 367 22.69 18.58 -9.32
CA GLN A 367 22.56 17.19 -9.76
C GLN A 367 23.89 16.45 -9.67
N LEU A 368 23.83 15.17 -9.30
CA LEU A 368 24.94 14.24 -9.44
C LEU A 368 24.47 13.06 -10.30
N PHE A 369 25.03 12.91 -11.50
CA PHE A 369 24.73 11.78 -12.38
C PHE A 369 25.96 10.91 -12.55
N ILE A 370 25.85 9.65 -12.17
CA ILE A 370 26.87 8.62 -12.34
C ILE A 370 26.32 7.56 -13.30
N GLY A 371 26.98 7.38 -14.43
CA GLY A 371 26.72 6.32 -15.40
C GLY A 371 27.20 4.95 -14.94
N GLY A 372 26.98 3.95 -15.78
CA GLY A 372 27.32 2.55 -15.53
C GLY A 372 28.56 2.11 -16.29
N SER A 373 28.49 0.89 -16.83
CA SER A 373 29.56 0.32 -17.69
C SER A 373 29.26 0.37 -19.20
N ALA A 374 28.00 0.66 -19.55
CA ALA A 374 27.53 0.80 -20.92
C ALA A 374 27.68 2.25 -21.40
N SER A 375 27.22 2.55 -22.62
CA SER A 375 27.21 3.92 -23.11
C SER A 375 26.07 4.70 -22.47
N ASP A 376 26.42 5.77 -21.76
CA ASP A 376 25.50 6.65 -21.06
C ASP A 376 25.41 8.02 -21.73
N THR A 377 24.28 8.68 -21.53
CA THR A 377 24.06 10.07 -21.92
C THR A 377 23.67 10.86 -20.69
N LEU A 378 24.54 11.75 -20.24
CA LEU A 378 24.38 12.53 -19.01
C LEU A 378 24.29 14.01 -19.38
N VAL A 379 23.11 14.61 -19.21
CA VAL A 379 22.83 15.98 -19.64
C VAL A 379 22.57 16.87 -18.44
N GLY A 380 23.43 17.86 -18.22
CA GLY A 380 23.29 18.83 -17.12
C GLY A 380 22.00 19.65 -17.20
N GLY A 381 21.43 19.96 -16.03
CA GLY A 381 20.26 20.81 -15.88
C GLY A 381 20.60 22.23 -15.44
N VAL A 382 19.58 22.95 -14.93
CA VAL A 382 19.77 24.20 -14.17
C VAL A 382 20.48 23.93 -12.85
N GLY A 383 21.27 24.92 -12.41
CA GLY A 383 22.16 24.78 -11.26
C GLY A 383 23.38 23.91 -11.57
N ASN A 384 24.13 23.54 -10.54
CA ASN A 384 25.41 22.86 -10.73
C ASN A 384 25.20 21.37 -10.93
N ALA A 385 25.88 20.77 -11.89
CA ALA A 385 25.84 19.32 -12.10
C ALA A 385 27.24 18.70 -12.07
N THR A 386 27.36 17.57 -11.37
CA THR A 386 28.52 16.68 -11.47
C THR A 386 28.13 15.47 -12.30
N LEU A 387 28.86 15.21 -13.37
CA LEU A 387 28.64 14.12 -14.31
C LEU A 387 29.83 13.17 -14.28
N GLN A 388 29.57 11.89 -14.05
CA GLN A 388 30.55 10.82 -14.09
C GLN A 388 30.07 9.78 -15.10
N GLY A 389 30.82 9.57 -16.18
CA GLY A 389 30.45 8.61 -17.22
C GLY A 389 30.54 7.16 -16.76
N GLY A 390 31.39 6.88 -15.77
CA GLY A 390 31.64 5.52 -15.30
C GLY A 390 32.75 4.83 -16.10
N SER A 391 32.75 3.51 -16.04
CA SER A 391 33.78 2.68 -16.70
C SER A 391 33.25 2.11 -18.02
N GLY A 392 34.11 1.49 -18.82
CA GLY A 392 33.62 0.74 -19.99
C GLY A 392 33.42 1.61 -21.24
N ALA A 393 32.18 1.70 -21.73
CA ALA A 393 31.90 2.29 -23.03
C ALA A 393 32.01 3.83 -23.03
N ALA A 394 32.04 4.40 -24.23
CA ALA A 394 32.06 5.85 -24.41
C ALA A 394 30.72 6.48 -24.06
N ASN A 395 30.79 7.64 -23.41
CA ASN A 395 29.66 8.40 -22.88
C ASN A 395 29.47 9.74 -23.61
N VAL A 396 28.26 10.29 -23.51
CA VAL A 396 27.92 11.63 -24.00
C VAL A 396 27.59 12.53 -22.81
N PHE A 397 28.32 13.64 -22.68
CA PHE A 397 28.08 14.67 -21.67
C PHE A 397 27.41 15.88 -22.32
N GLY A 398 26.13 16.11 -22.03
CA GLY A 398 25.32 17.12 -22.72
C GLY A 398 25.12 18.40 -21.93
N PHE A 399 25.16 19.54 -22.64
CA PHE A 399 24.88 20.88 -22.09
C PHE A 399 24.00 21.67 -23.07
N ARG A 400 23.07 22.46 -22.53
CA ARG A 400 22.08 23.20 -23.31
C ARG A 400 22.26 24.70 -23.09
N ASP A 401 22.13 25.48 -24.15
CA ASP A 401 22.05 26.94 -24.06
C ASP A 401 20.74 27.37 -23.38
N GLY A 402 20.76 28.55 -22.75
CA GLY A 402 19.63 29.10 -21.99
C GLY A 402 19.59 28.69 -20.51
N ILE A 403 20.58 27.94 -20.02
CA ILE A 403 20.76 27.55 -18.62
C ILE A 403 21.93 28.35 -18.01
N ALA A 404 21.81 29.68 -18.05
CA ALA A 404 22.95 30.57 -17.84
C ALA A 404 23.58 30.47 -16.44
N GLY A 405 24.91 30.47 -16.40
CA GLY A 405 25.71 30.62 -15.17
C GLY A 405 25.81 29.38 -14.30
N ALA A 406 25.58 28.19 -14.85
CA ALA A 406 25.78 26.93 -14.15
C ALA A 406 27.25 26.51 -14.13
N ASP A 407 27.70 25.93 -13.02
CA ASP A 407 29.00 25.26 -12.92
C ASP A 407 28.83 23.75 -13.07
N TYR A 408 29.31 23.22 -14.19
CA TYR A 408 29.30 21.80 -14.51
C TYR A 408 30.68 21.19 -14.27
N THR A 409 30.69 19.97 -13.75
CA THR A 409 31.92 19.18 -13.57
C THR A 409 31.75 17.84 -14.25
N ILE A 410 32.70 17.46 -15.10
CA ILE A 410 32.84 16.09 -15.60
C ILE A 410 34.05 15.47 -14.89
N SER A 411 33.80 14.48 -14.04
CA SER A 411 34.82 13.95 -13.12
C SER A 411 35.78 12.96 -13.77
N ASP A 412 35.40 12.34 -14.88
CA ASP A 412 36.10 11.21 -15.47
C ASP A 412 36.08 11.22 -17.01
N PHE A 413 36.11 12.40 -17.63
CA PHE A 413 36.01 12.52 -19.10
C PHE A 413 37.06 11.68 -19.85
N GLY A 414 38.25 11.47 -19.26
CA GLY A 414 39.30 10.60 -19.81
C GLY A 414 39.10 9.09 -19.61
N SER A 415 38.02 8.64 -18.97
CA SER A 415 37.79 7.23 -18.63
C SER A 415 37.61 6.31 -19.85
N ALA A 416 37.11 6.86 -20.96
CA ALA A 416 36.93 6.13 -22.22
C ALA A 416 37.33 7.00 -23.43
N ALA A 417 38.06 6.41 -24.38
CA ALA A 417 38.64 7.09 -25.54
C ALA A 417 37.62 7.65 -26.56
N GLY A 418 36.32 7.44 -26.34
CA GLY A 418 35.23 7.98 -27.17
C GLY A 418 34.29 8.91 -26.42
N ASN A 419 34.58 9.26 -25.17
CA ASN A 419 33.78 10.23 -24.43
C ASN A 419 33.67 11.54 -25.23
N SER A 420 32.46 12.07 -25.33
CA SER A 420 32.18 13.25 -26.12
C SER A 420 31.27 14.22 -25.37
N VAL A 421 31.34 15.48 -25.76
CA VAL A 421 30.50 16.55 -25.23
C VAL A 421 29.46 16.90 -26.28
N LEU A 422 28.18 16.98 -25.89
CA LEU A 422 27.10 17.47 -26.75
C LEU A 422 26.74 18.89 -26.33
N LEU A 423 26.92 19.86 -27.21
CA LEU A 423 26.49 21.24 -27.01
C LEU A 423 25.24 21.51 -27.83
N VAL A 424 24.12 21.81 -27.15
CA VAL A 424 22.83 22.02 -27.79
C VAL A 424 22.47 23.50 -27.79
N ASN A 425 22.17 24.04 -28.97
CA ASN A 425 21.69 25.40 -29.24
C ASN A 425 22.64 26.56 -28.91
N TYR A 426 23.91 26.32 -28.58
CA TYR A 426 24.91 27.38 -28.39
C TYR A 426 25.25 28.18 -29.66
N GLY A 427 24.83 27.70 -30.84
CA GLY A 427 25.06 28.42 -32.11
C GLY A 427 26.51 28.39 -32.60
N TYR A 428 27.38 27.59 -31.98
CA TYR A 428 28.78 27.50 -32.35
C TYR A 428 29.00 26.86 -33.72
N THR A 429 29.98 27.39 -34.45
CA THR A 429 30.70 26.64 -35.49
C THR A 429 31.95 25.99 -34.90
N ASP A 430 32.60 25.07 -35.61
CA ASP A 430 33.89 24.50 -35.18
C ASP A 430 34.94 25.58 -34.91
N ALA A 431 34.93 26.68 -35.70
CA ALA A 431 35.84 27.80 -35.52
C ALA A 431 35.54 28.61 -34.26
N ASP A 432 34.27 28.70 -33.85
CA ASP A 432 33.88 29.37 -32.60
C ASP A 432 34.21 28.51 -31.39
N LEU A 433 33.95 27.20 -31.48
CA LEU A 433 34.36 26.24 -30.46
C LEU A 433 35.88 26.24 -30.27
N GLN A 434 36.67 26.30 -31.34
CA GLN A 434 38.13 26.39 -31.20
C GLN A 434 38.56 27.61 -30.38
N LYS A 435 37.95 28.79 -30.58
CA LYS A 435 38.26 29.98 -29.77
C LYS A 435 37.88 29.78 -28.30
N VAL A 436 36.76 29.12 -28.04
CA VAL A 436 36.31 28.78 -26.68
C VAL A 436 37.34 27.86 -26.01
N LEU A 437 37.81 26.82 -26.71
CA LEU A 437 38.85 25.91 -26.21
C LEU A 437 40.20 26.61 -26.03
N ASP A 438 40.61 27.50 -26.94
CA ASP A 438 41.85 28.28 -26.83
C ASP A 438 41.83 29.24 -25.62
N SER A 439 40.63 29.63 -25.16
CA SER A 439 40.42 30.49 -24.00
C SER A 439 40.24 29.73 -22.67
N ALA A 440 40.29 28.40 -22.71
CA ALA A 440 40.09 27.56 -21.53
C ALA A 440 41.14 27.84 -20.44
N SER A 441 40.71 27.72 -19.17
CA SER A 441 41.60 27.82 -18.02
C SER A 441 42.16 26.45 -17.69
N HIS A 442 43.48 26.35 -17.54
CA HIS A 442 44.18 25.13 -17.12
C HIS A 442 44.78 25.31 -15.74
N LYS A 443 44.28 24.57 -14.74
CA LYS A 443 44.73 24.70 -13.36
C LYS A 443 44.67 23.35 -12.65
N ASP A 444 45.76 23.00 -11.95
CA ASP A 444 45.87 21.81 -11.12
C ASP A 444 45.51 20.49 -11.85
N GLY A 445 45.84 20.39 -13.14
CA GLY A 445 45.53 19.21 -13.97
C GLY A 445 44.10 19.14 -14.52
N ASN A 446 43.32 20.21 -14.32
CA ASN A 446 41.95 20.33 -14.83
C ASN A 446 41.88 21.39 -15.93
N THR A 447 40.98 21.19 -16.88
CA THR A 447 40.64 22.18 -17.91
C THR A 447 39.22 22.68 -17.67
N THR A 448 39.02 23.99 -17.62
CA THR A 448 37.70 24.61 -17.48
C THR A 448 37.40 25.46 -18.71
N VAL A 449 36.28 25.15 -19.36
CA VAL A 449 35.77 25.86 -20.54
C VAL A 449 34.61 26.76 -20.13
N THR A 450 34.62 28.03 -20.53
CA THR A 450 33.49 28.96 -20.32
C THR A 450 32.71 29.11 -21.62
N LEU A 451 31.40 28.89 -21.55
CA LEU A 451 30.48 28.98 -22.69
C LEU A 451 29.89 30.40 -22.82
N SER A 452 29.19 30.68 -23.93
CA SER A 452 28.66 31.99 -24.28
C SER A 452 27.56 32.49 -23.34
N ASP A 453 26.89 31.58 -22.64
CA ASP A 453 25.89 31.86 -21.62
C ASP A 453 26.50 32.02 -20.21
N GLN A 454 27.84 32.09 -20.13
CA GLN A 454 28.65 32.15 -18.91
C GLN A 454 28.68 30.86 -18.08
N SER A 455 28.07 29.76 -18.55
CA SER A 455 28.21 28.46 -17.90
C SER A 455 29.64 27.94 -18.03
N GLN A 456 30.11 27.23 -17.00
CA GLN A 456 31.46 26.67 -16.97
C GLN A 456 31.40 25.15 -16.97
N ILE A 457 32.22 24.50 -17.78
CA ILE A 457 32.41 23.05 -17.75
C ILE A 457 33.85 22.77 -17.32
N THR A 458 34.02 22.17 -16.15
CA THR A 458 35.32 21.71 -15.65
C THR A 458 35.50 20.23 -15.94
N PHE A 459 36.56 19.90 -16.67
CA PHE A 459 36.99 18.55 -16.99
C PHE A 459 38.11 18.16 -16.04
N VAL A 460 37.80 17.26 -15.10
CA VAL A 460 38.75 16.84 -14.07
C VAL A 460 39.80 15.90 -14.67
N GLY A 461 41.08 16.16 -14.41
CA GLY A 461 42.18 15.32 -14.89
C GLY A 461 42.38 15.31 -16.41
N VAL A 462 41.89 16.34 -17.10
CA VAL A 462 42.05 16.50 -18.55
C VAL A 462 42.85 17.75 -18.83
N ASP A 463 44.04 17.59 -19.39
CA ASP A 463 44.96 18.71 -19.67
C ASP A 463 44.77 19.34 -21.06
N SER A 464 44.07 18.65 -21.97
CA SER A 464 43.84 19.14 -23.34
C SER A 464 42.52 18.64 -23.92
N LEU A 465 41.83 19.53 -24.63
CA LEU A 465 40.59 19.25 -25.36
C LEU A 465 40.75 19.67 -26.83
N ASN A 466 40.00 19.04 -27.72
CA ASN A 466 39.94 19.42 -29.13
C ASN A 466 38.52 19.32 -29.69
N THR A 467 38.26 19.97 -30.83
CA THR A 467 36.93 20.07 -31.42
C THR A 467 36.30 18.74 -31.80
N SER A 468 37.07 17.69 -32.09
CA SER A 468 36.52 16.36 -32.44
C SER A 468 35.84 15.64 -31.26
N GLN A 469 36.11 16.09 -30.03
CA GLN A 469 35.47 15.58 -28.82
C GLN A 469 34.10 16.22 -28.56
N PHE A 470 33.69 17.19 -29.39
CA PHE A 470 32.47 17.94 -29.22
C PHE A 470 31.54 17.72 -30.42
N ASN A 471 30.28 17.44 -30.12
CA ASN A 471 29.19 17.40 -31.07
C ASN A 471 28.34 18.65 -30.87
N ILE A 472 28.16 19.45 -31.92
CA ILE A 472 27.36 20.67 -31.86
C ILE A 472 26.01 20.42 -32.53
N ALA A 473 24.93 20.59 -31.78
CA ALA A 473 23.56 20.48 -32.27
C ALA A 473 22.91 21.87 -32.25
N ASN A 474 22.87 22.53 -33.40
CA ASN A 474 22.25 23.85 -33.56
C ASN A 474 20.85 23.70 -34.21
N ASN A 475 19.80 24.16 -33.53
CA ASN A 475 18.40 24.19 -33.97
C ASN A 475 17.74 22.83 -34.27
N VAL A 476 16.92 22.34 -33.34
CA VAL A 476 15.57 21.92 -33.72
C VAL A 476 14.68 23.14 -33.45
N LYS A 477 14.30 23.85 -34.52
CA LYS A 477 13.28 24.91 -34.44
C LYS A 477 11.91 24.32 -34.20
#